data_AF-A0A7K2X2R8-F1
#
_entry.id   AF-A0A7K2X2R8-F1
#
_cell.length_a   1.000
_cell.length_b   1.000
_cell.length_c   1.000
_cell.angle_alpha   90.00
_cell.angle_beta   90.00
_cell.angle_gamma   90.00
#
_symmetry.space_group_name_H-M   'P 1'
#
loop_
_entity.id
_entity.type
_entity.pdbx_description
1 polymer ?
#
loop_
_entity_poly.entity_id
_entity_poly.type
_entity_poly.pdbx_seq_one_letter_code
_entity_poly.pdbx_strand_id
1 'polypeptide(L)' 'MAEQHTPRSLIVSLYGAYGRTSDGSPVPVAGLVRLLAAVGVDAPSVRSSVSRLKRRGLLLPRRT' A
#
# COMPACT_ATOMS: atom_id res chain seq x y z
N MET A 1 -6.80 19.82 -13.02
CA MET A 1 -5.82 18.75 -13.27
C MET A 1 -5.88 17.82 -12.07
N ALA A 2 -6.36 16.58 -12.22
CA ALA A 2 -6.32 15.62 -11.12
C ALA A 2 -4.86 15.39 -10.77
N GLU A 3 -4.47 15.72 -9.54
CA GLU A 3 -3.13 15.48 -9.03
C GLU A 3 -2.81 14.00 -9.27
N GLN A 4 -1.76 13.69 -10.04
CA GLN A 4 -1.35 12.30 -10.26
C GLN A 4 -0.88 11.75 -8.92
N HIS A 5 -1.79 11.12 -8.16
CA HIS A 5 -1.47 10.57 -6.86
C HIS A 5 -0.41 9.47 -7.03
N THR A 6 0.75 9.69 -6.43
CA THR A 6 1.81 8.69 -6.46
C THR A 6 1.33 7.39 -5.79
N PRO A 7 1.79 6.21 -6.22
CA PRO A 7 1.43 4.95 -5.57
C PRO A 7 1.71 4.96 -4.06
N ARG A 8 2.76 5.67 -3.63
CA ARG A 8 3.08 5.88 -2.20
C ARG A 8 1.96 6.60 -1.46
N SER A 9 1.44 7.72 -1.98
CA SER A 9 0.39 8.46 -1.27
C SER A 9 -0.89 7.64 -1.16
N LEU A 10 -1.27 6.92 -2.22
CA LEU A 10 -2.41 6.01 -2.19
C LEU A 10 -2.25 4.89 -1.16
N ILE A 11 -1.07 4.26 -1.10
CA ILE A 11 -0.79 3.22 -0.09
C ILE A 11 -0.88 3.80 1.33
N VAL A 12 -0.32 5.00 1.56
CA VAL A 12 -0.36 5.64 2.89
C VAL A 12 -1.79 6.00 3.29
N SER A 13 -2.58 6.58 2.38
CA SER A 13 -3.98 6.93 2.64
C SER A 13 -4.80 5.67 2.96
N LEU A 14 -4.64 4.61 2.17
CA LEU A 14 -5.32 3.34 2.42
C LEU A 14 -4.93 2.76 3.78
N TYR A 15 -3.64 2.74 4.11
CA TYR A 15 -3.17 2.20 5.39
C TYR A 15 -3.59 3.07 6.59
N GLY A 16 -3.69 4.40 6.41
CA GLY A 16 -4.19 5.32 7.43
C GLY A 16 -5.67 5.10 7.75
N ALA A 17 -6.48 4.80 6.72
CA ALA A 17 -7.92 4.57 6.87
C ALA A 17 -8.25 3.13 7.32
N TYR A 18 -7.55 2.13 6.79
CA TYR A 18 -7.92 0.71 6.94
C TYR A 18 -6.83 -0.19 7.51
N GLY A 19 -5.60 0.30 7.71
CA GLY A 19 -4.47 -0.51 8.17
C GLY A 19 -4.51 -0.87 9.65
N ARG A 20 -5.46 -0.30 10.42
CA ARG A 20 -5.72 -0.67 11.83
C ARG A 20 -6.88 -1.66 11.88
N THR A 21 -6.59 -2.93 11.68
CA THR A 21 -7.56 -4.01 11.84
C THR A 21 -7.68 -4.38 13.32
N SER A 22 -8.89 -4.72 13.78
CA SER A 22 -9.18 -5.03 15.18
C SER A 22 -8.39 -6.23 15.72
N ASP A 23 -8.02 -7.16 14.84
CA ASP A 23 -7.25 -8.37 15.11
C ASP A 23 -5.75 -8.22 14.83
N GLY A 24 -5.30 -7.03 14.38
CA GLY A 24 -3.91 -6.79 13.98
C GLY A 24 -3.46 -7.60 12.76
N SER A 25 -4.40 -8.10 11.97
CA SER A 25 -4.12 -8.82 10.72
C SER A 25 -3.33 -7.93 9.75
N PRO A 26 -2.25 -8.45 9.15
CA PRO A 26 -1.46 -7.70 8.19
C PRO A 26 -2.21 -7.52 6.86
N VAL A 27 -2.00 -6.38 6.21
CA VAL A 27 -2.54 -6.15 4.85
C VAL A 27 -1.69 -6.90 3.80
N PRO A 28 -2.27 -7.84 3.04
CA PRO A 28 -1.52 -8.56 2.02
C PRO A 28 -1.18 -7.66 0.83
N VAL A 29 0.07 -7.75 0.34
CA VAL A 29 0.52 -6.98 -0.83
C VAL A 29 -0.32 -7.28 -2.07
N ALA A 30 -0.76 -8.54 -2.24
CA ALA A 30 -1.66 -8.91 -3.33
C ALA A 30 -3.04 -8.21 -3.25
N GLY A 31 -3.52 -7.89 -2.03
CA GLY A 31 -4.71 -7.07 -1.83
C GLY A 31 -4.48 -5.63 -2.29
N LEU A 32 -3.35 -5.04 -1.90
CA LEU A 32 -2.96 -3.70 -2.36
C LEU A 32 -2.89 -3.62 -3.89
N VAL A 33 -2.25 -4.59 -4.54
CA VAL A 33 -2.14 -4.64 -6.01
C VAL A 33 -3.53 -4.66 -6.66
N ARG A 34 -4.45 -5.50 -6.18
CA ARG A 34 -5.82 -5.59 -6.73
C ARG A 34 -6.59 -4.27 -6.59
N LEU A 35 -6.51 -3.63 -5.42
CA LEU A 35 -7.20 -2.37 -5.16
C LEU A 35 -6.62 -1.21 -6.00
N LEU A 36 -5.30 -1.09 -6.05
CA LEU A 36 -4.63 -0.01 -6.77
C LEU A 36 -4.70 -0.18 -8.30
N ALA A 37 -4.84 -1.41 -8.80
CA ALA A 37 -5.10 -1.66 -10.21
C ALA A 37 -6.43 -1.05 -10.68
N ALA A 38 -7.46 -0.99 -9.81
CA ALA A 38 -8.74 -0.38 -10.14
C ALA A 38 -8.66 1.13 -10.41
N VAL A 39 -7.58 1.79 -9.96
CA VAL A 39 -7.29 3.22 -10.21
C VAL A 39 -6.08 3.42 -11.14
N GLY A 40 -5.67 2.37 -11.88
CA GLY A 40 -4.66 2.47 -12.93
C GLY A 40 -3.20 2.35 -12.48
N VAL A 41 -2.92 1.89 -11.25
CA VAL A 41 -1.55 1.69 -10.78
C VAL A 41 -1.11 0.24 -11.00
N ASP A 42 0.02 0.06 -11.69
CA ASP A 42 0.56 -1.26 -11.99
C ASP A 42 1.19 -1.98 -10.78
N ALA A 43 1.24 -3.31 -10.86
CA ALA A 43 1.78 -4.14 -9.79
C ALA A 43 3.27 -3.86 -9.46
N PRO A 44 4.19 -3.67 -10.44
CA PRO A 44 5.57 -3.26 -10.17
C PRO A 44 5.70 -1.97 -9.35
N SER A 45 4.88 -0.97 -9.62
CA SER A 45 4.87 0.34 -8.96
C SER A 45 4.39 0.24 -7.52
N VAL A 46 3.36 -0.59 -7.26
CA VAL A 46 2.90 -0.92 -5.91
C VAL A 46 4.02 -1.60 -5.13
N ARG A 47 4.62 -2.67 -5.67
CA ARG A 47 5.70 -3.43 -5.00
C ARG A 47 6.90 -2.55 -4.66
N SER A 48 7.33 -1.73 -5.62
CA SER A 48 8.44 -0.80 -5.42
C SER A 48 8.14 0.24 -4.33
N SER A 49 6.91 0.75 -4.29
CA SER A 49 6.49 1.72 -3.28
C SER A 49 6.38 1.09 -1.88
N VAL A 50 5.83 -0.13 -1.77
CA VAL A 50 5.80 -0.90 -0.53
C VAL A 50 7.22 -1.17 -0.02
N SER A 51 8.15 -1.60 -0.89
CA SER A 51 9.56 -1.82 -0.52
C SER A 51 10.19 -0.54 0.05
N ARG A 52 10.00 0.61 -0.63
CA ARG A 52 10.49 1.91 -0.15
C ARG A 52 9.88 2.33 1.18
N LEU A 53 8.58 2.09 1.38
CA LEU A 53 7.88 2.38 2.64
C LEU A 53 8.44 1.54 3.80
N LYS A 54 8.68 0.24 3.57
CA LYS A 54 9.31 -0.66 4.54
C LYS A 54 10.73 -0.21 4.90
N ARG A 55 11.54 0.11 3.89
CA ARG A 55 12.92 0.61 4.10
C ARG A 55 12.96 1.93 4.89
N ARG A 56 11.91 2.74 4.82
CA ARG A 56 11.77 4.00 5.59
C ARG A 56 11.11 3.81 6.97
N GLY A 57 10.79 2.58 7.38
CA GLY A 57 10.16 2.30 8.67
C GLY A 57 8.67 2.66 8.76
N LEU A 58 8.02 3.02 7.65
CA LEU A 58 6.61 3.40 7.63
C LEU A 58 5.65 2.20 7.56
N LEU A 59 6.13 1.06 7.05
CA LEU A 59 5.41 -0.20 7.06
C LEU A 59 6.32 -1.27 7.67
N LEU A 60 5.77 -2.12 8.53
CA LEU A 60 6.51 -3.23 9.12
C LEU A 60 6.20 -4.52 8.35
N PRO A 61 7.21 -5.32 7.97
CA PRO A 61 6.98 -6.61 7.38
C PRO A 61 6.42 -7.59 8.42
N ARG A 62 5.38 -8.32 8.05
CA ARG A 62 4.88 -9.48 8.81
C ARG A 62 4.75 -10.66 7.86
N ARG A 63 5.22 -11.83 8.30
CA ARG A 63 4.95 -13.11 7.63
C ARG A 63 3.69 -13.72 8.24
N THR A 64 2.77 -14.12 7.38
CA THR A 64 1.58 -14.92 7.69
C THR A 64 1.84 -16.37 7.36
#